data_AF-A0AAD9WDI3-F1
#
_entry.id   AF-A0AAD9WDI3-F1
#
_cell.length_a   1.000
_cell.length_b   1.000
_cell.length_c   1.000
_cell.angle_alpha   90.00
_cell.angle_beta   90.00
_cell.angle_gamma   90.00
#
_symmetry.space_group_name_H-M   'P 1'
#
loop_
_entity.id
_entity.type
_entity.pdbx_description
1 polymer ?
#
loop_
_entity_poly.entity_id
_entity_poly.type
_entity_poly.pdbx_seq_one_letter_code
_entity_poly.pdbx_strand_id
1 'polypeptide(L)'
;MSFLSLFRKPGVLGALNVTTLLGIGASTYLLRSHMIELSEDHEARMDELEGTLRGHIGLIEEALDRLEGKGTEADRGKKMNEYYGKRARDEKAK
;
A
#
# COMPACT_ATOMS: atom_id res chain seq x y z
N MET A 1 -0.04 -41.52 -35.85
CA MET A 1 -0.78 -41.73 -34.59
C MET A 1 -1.66 -40.51 -34.35
N SER A 2 -2.94 -40.69 -33.98
CA SER A 2 -3.87 -39.57 -33.79
C SER A 2 -3.55 -38.77 -32.52
N PHE A 3 -3.53 -37.44 -32.60
CA PHE A 3 -3.29 -36.52 -31.48
C PHE A 3 -4.18 -36.82 -30.26
N LEU A 4 -5.43 -37.21 -30.51
CA LEU A 4 -6.41 -37.58 -29.47
C LEU A 4 -6.05 -38.87 -28.71
N SER A 5 -5.27 -39.77 -29.31
CA SER A 5 -4.84 -41.02 -28.64
C SER A 5 -3.75 -40.80 -27.60
N LEU A 6 -3.06 -39.65 -27.65
CA LEU A 6 -2.01 -39.28 -26.70
C LEU A 6 -2.62 -38.89 -25.33
N PHE A 7 -3.75 -38.17 -25.34
CA PHE A 7 -4.49 -37.75 -24.14
C PHE A 7 -5.23 -38.88 -23.43
N ARG A 8 -5.32 -40.06 -24.05
CA ARG A 8 -5.92 -41.26 -23.43
C ARG A 8 -4.91 -42.08 -22.62
N LYS A 9 -3.62 -41.72 -22.66
CA LYS A 9 -2.57 -42.40 -21.92
C LYS A 9 -2.48 -41.84 -20.50
N PRO A 10 -2.54 -42.69 -19.44
CA PRO A 10 -2.54 -42.23 -18.06
C PRO A 10 -1.24 -41.49 -17.68
N GLY A 11 -0.10 -41.87 -18.26
CA GLY A 11 1.18 -41.16 -18.05
C GLY A 11 1.21 -39.75 -18.64
N VAL A 12 0.53 -39.51 -19.77
CA VAL A 12 0.45 -38.18 -20.40
C VAL A 12 -0.49 -37.27 -19.62
N LEU A 13 -1.64 -37.80 -19.17
CA LEU A 13 -2.56 -37.09 -18.27
C LEU A 13 -1.90 -36.75 -16.93
N GLY A 14 -1.17 -37.70 -16.34
CA GLY A 14 -0.40 -37.49 -15.11
C GLY A 14 0.64 -36.37 -15.26
N ALA A 15 1.42 -36.40 -16.33
CA ALA A 15 2.40 -35.35 -16.62
C ALA A 15 1.73 -33.97 -16.80
N LEU A 16 0.62 -33.90 -17.54
CA LEU A 16 -0.14 -32.66 -17.75
C LEU A 16 -0.68 -32.06 -16.44
N ASN A 17 -1.21 -32.90 -15.55
CA ASN A 17 -1.69 -32.45 -14.25
C ASN A 17 -0.56 -31.92 -13.38
N VAL A 18 0.59 -32.61 -13.35
CA VAL A 18 1.78 -32.16 -12.60
C VAL A 18 2.31 -30.85 -13.16
N THR A 19 2.43 -30.71 -14.47
CA THR A 19 2.88 -29.45 -15.09
C THR A 19 1.90 -28.31 -14.84
N THR A 20 0.60 -28.58 -14.81
CA THR A 20 -0.42 -27.56 -14.52
C THR A 20 -0.36 -27.12 -13.06
N LEU A 21 -0.22 -28.07 -12.13
CA LEU A 21 -0.04 -27.77 -10.69
C LEU A 21 1.22 -26.95 -10.44
N LEU A 22 2.35 -27.33 -11.06
CA LEU A 22 3.60 -26.56 -10.96
C LEU A 22 3.45 -25.18 -11.60
N GLY A 23 2.77 -25.07 -12.74
CA GLY A 23 2.49 -23.81 -13.40
C GLY A 23 1.66 -22.85 -12.54
N ILE A 24 0.59 -23.36 -11.92
CA ILE A 24 -0.27 -22.59 -10.98
C ILE A 24 0.52 -22.18 -9.74
N GLY A 25 1.31 -23.10 -9.16
CA GLY A 25 2.13 -22.81 -7.98
C GLY A 25 3.19 -21.75 -8.26
N ALA A 26 3.91 -21.88 -9.38
CA ALA A 26 4.93 -20.93 -9.78
C ALA A 26 4.34 -19.54 -10.12
N SER A 27 3.23 -19.50 -10.86
CA SER A 27 2.56 -18.23 -11.19
C SER A 27 2.03 -17.53 -9.94
N THR A 28 1.46 -18.28 -8.99
CA THR A 28 0.99 -17.74 -7.71
C THR A 28 2.15 -17.17 -6.89
N TYR A 29 3.30 -17.85 -6.86
CA TYR A 29 4.48 -17.38 -6.15
C TYR A 29 5.02 -16.07 -6.74
N LEU A 30 5.10 -15.97 -8.07
CA LEU A 30 5.52 -14.74 -8.76
C LEU A 30 4.52 -13.59 -8.58
N LEU A 31 3.21 -13.87 -8.61
CA LEU A 31 2.20 -12.85 -8.30
C LEU A 31 2.33 -12.37 -6.85
N ARG A 32 2.63 -13.27 -5.91
CA ARG A 32 2.77 -12.92 -4.50
C ARG A 32 3.91 -11.93 -4.29
N SER A 33 5.06 -12.09 -4.93
CA SER A 33 6.16 -11.13 -4.79
C SER A 33 5.79 -9.75 -5.31
N HIS A 34 5.13 -9.67 -6.47
CA HIS A 34 4.67 -8.39 -7.01
C HIS A 34 3.57 -7.74 -6.17
N MET A 35 2.68 -8.53 -5.57
CA MET A 35 1.64 -8.00 -4.68
C MET A 35 2.22 -7.41 -3.40
N ILE A 36 3.30 -7.98 -2.87
CA ILE A 36 3.98 -7.45 -1.69
C ILE A 36 4.64 -6.11 -2.04
N GLU A 37 5.41 -6.06 -3.12
CA GLU A 37 6.06 -4.81 -3.59
C GLU A 37 5.03 -3.71 -3.86
N LEU A 38 3.92 -4.04 -4.54
CA LEU A 38 2.85 -3.08 -4.80
C LEU A 38 2.18 -2.60 -3.51
N SER A 39 2.03 -3.48 -2.52
CA SER A 39 1.49 -3.11 -1.22
C SER A 39 2.40 -2.13 -0.49
N GLU A 40 3.72 -2.34 -0.54
CA GLU A 40 4.71 -1.45 0.06
C GLU A 40 4.72 -0.08 -0.63
N ASP A 41 4.69 -0.02 -1.96
CA ASP A 41 4.59 1.24 -2.71
C ASP A 41 3.27 1.98 -2.41
N HIS A 42 2.15 1.25 -2.33
CA HIS A 42 0.88 1.86 -1.92
C HIS A 42 0.90 2.38 -0.49
N GLU A 43 1.51 1.65 0.45
CA GLU A 43 1.65 2.12 1.82
C GLU A 43 2.48 3.41 1.88
N ALA A 44 3.61 3.46 1.16
CA ALA A 44 4.44 4.66 1.07
C ALA A 44 3.66 5.85 0.48
N ARG A 45 2.93 5.65 -0.62
CA ARG A 45 2.10 6.71 -1.23
C ARG A 45 0.95 7.16 -0.33
N MET A 46 0.31 6.22 0.36
CA MET A 46 -0.77 6.54 1.30
C MET A 46 -0.24 7.33 2.49
N ASP A 47 0.96 7.00 2.98
CA ASP A 47 1.62 7.80 4.01
C ASP A 47 1.96 9.20 3.50
N GLU A 48 2.57 9.34 2.31
CA GLU A 48 2.79 10.67 1.72
C GLU A 48 1.49 11.49 1.62
N LEU A 49 0.42 10.88 1.10
CA LEU A 49 -0.90 11.52 1.00
C LEU A 49 -1.46 11.90 2.37
N GLU A 50 -1.41 11.02 3.36
CA GLU A 50 -1.86 11.32 4.72
C GLU A 50 -1.06 12.49 5.32
N GLY A 51 0.25 12.54 5.09
CA GLY A 51 1.12 13.62 5.55
C GLY A 51 0.71 14.96 4.96
N THR A 52 0.46 15.00 3.65
CA THR A 52 -0.04 16.23 3.00
C THR A 52 -1.41 16.62 3.52
N LEU A 53 -2.35 15.68 3.66
CA LEU A 53 -3.73 15.94 4.07
C LEU A 53 -3.77 16.45 5.51
N ARG A 54 -2.94 15.88 6.39
CA ARG A 54 -2.77 16.33 7.76
C ARG A 54 -2.13 17.72 7.87
N GLY A 55 -1.17 18.03 6.99
CA GLY A 55 -0.64 19.38 6.85
C GLY A 55 -1.72 20.40 6.44
N HIS A 56 -2.58 20.04 5.49
CA HIS A 56 -3.72 20.87 5.08
C HIS A 56 -4.74 21.06 6.20
N ILE A 57 -5.03 20.02 7.00
CA ILE A 57 -5.88 20.13 8.20
C ILE A 57 -5.29 21.14 9.18
N GLY A 58 -3.97 21.11 9.41
CA GLY A 58 -3.29 22.08 10.27
C GLY A 58 -3.45 23.54 9.79
N LEU A 59 -3.39 23.76 8.47
CA LEU A 59 -3.63 25.09 7.88
C LEU A 59 -5.09 25.54 8.03
N ILE A 60 -6.05 24.61 7.87
CA ILE A 60 -7.49 24.89 8.02
C ILE A 60 -7.82 25.21 9.47
N GLU A 61 -7.33 24.43 10.43
CA GLU A 61 -7.57 24.70 11.86
C GLU A 61 -6.96 26.03 12.28
N GLU A 62 -5.78 26.39 11.77
CA GLU A 62 -5.17 27.68 12.04
C GLU A 62 -5.96 28.83 11.41
N ALA A 63 -6.49 28.65 10.19
CA ALA A 63 -7.37 29.63 9.56
C ALA A 63 -8.68 29.81 10.33
N LEU A 64 -9.26 28.72 10.85
CA LEU A 64 -10.44 28.74 11.71
C LEU A 64 -10.15 29.47 13.04
N ASP A 65 -9.04 29.19 13.72
CA ASP A 65 -8.68 29.87 14.97
C ASP A 65 -8.52 31.40 14.78
N ARG A 66 -7.97 31.83 13.64
CA ARG A 66 -7.87 33.25 13.28
C ARG A 66 -9.25 33.87 13.04
N LEU A 67 -10.13 33.16 12.33
CA LEU A 67 -11.51 33.61 12.09
C LEU A 67 -12.34 33.67 13.37
N GLU A 68 -12.09 32.77 14.32
CA GLU A 68 -12.72 32.77 15.65
C GLU A 68 -12.13 33.81 16.62
N GLY A 69 -11.09 34.55 16.20
CA GLY A 69 -10.43 35.56 17.03
C GLY A 69 -9.60 34.99 18.19
N LYS A 70 -9.36 33.67 18.21
CA LYS A 70 -8.52 32.98 19.20
C LYS A 70 -7.06 32.85 18.76
N GLY A 71 -6.80 32.95 17.46
CA GLY A 71 -5.46 32.87 16.87
C GLY A 71 -4.85 34.26 16.64
N THR A 72 -3.59 34.44 17.06
CA THR A 72 -2.79 35.64 16.72
C THR A 72 -1.79 35.32 15.60
N GLU A 73 -1.28 36.34 14.89
CA GLU A 73 -0.22 36.16 13.86
C GLU A 73 1.02 35.40 14.40
N ALA A 74 1.23 35.40 15.73
CA ALA A 74 2.28 34.66 16.42
C ALA A 74 2.07 33.13 16.46
N ASP A 75 0.84 32.64 16.29
CA ASP A 75 0.54 31.19 16.26
C ASP A 75 0.69 30.58 14.85
N ARG A 76 1.12 31.39 13.87
CA ARG A 76 1.27 30.99 12.47
C ARG A 76 2.27 29.84 12.33
N GLY A 77 1.80 28.71 11.82
CA GLY A 77 2.60 27.50 11.59
C GLY A 77 2.77 26.60 12.81
N LYS A 78 2.27 26.98 14.00
CA LYS A 78 2.44 26.18 15.23
C LYS A 78 1.61 24.89 15.20
N LYS A 79 0.34 24.99 14.83
CA LYS A 79 -0.55 23.83 14.65
C LYS A 79 -0.12 22.97 13.46
N MET A 80 0.27 23.61 12.34
CA MET A 80 0.85 22.90 11.19
C MET A 80 2.03 22.02 11.61
N ASN A 81 2.99 22.57 12.35
CA ASN A 81 4.18 21.84 12.80
C ASN A 81 3.85 20.75 13.83
N GLU A 82 2.83 20.96 14.67
CA GLU A 82 2.34 19.93 15.60
C GLU A 82 1.71 18.74 14.87
N TYR A 83 0.91 19.01 13.83
CA TYR A 83 0.28 17.99 13.01
C TYR A 83 1.29 17.21 12.15
N TYR A 84 2.33 17.87 11.63
CA TYR A 84 3.45 17.20 10.96
C TYR A 84 4.35 16.41 11.92
N GLY A 85 4.63 16.94 13.12
CA GLY A 85 5.59 16.37 14.08
C GLY A 85 5.12 15.10 14.80
N LYS A 86 3.81 14.79 14.80
CA LYS A 86 3.27 13.58 15.45
C LYS A 86 3.70 12.27 14.78
N ARG A 87 4.12 12.27 13.51
CA ARG A 87 4.58 11.05 12.80
C ARG A 87 5.90 10.48 13.35
N ALA A 88 6.88 11.35 13.61
CA ALA A 88 8.25 10.92 13.93
C ALA A 88 8.44 10.25 15.32
N ARG A 89 7.45 10.37 16.22
CA ARG A 89 7.53 9.80 17.58
C ARG A 89 6.76 8.50 17.75
N ASP A 90 5.67 8.29 17.02
CA ASP A 90 4.85 7.10 17.19
C ASP A 90 5.40 5.87 16.45
N GLU A 91 6.16 6.06 15.36
CA GLU A 91 6.84 4.95 14.66
C GLU A 91 8.04 4.37 15.43
N LYS A 92 8.65 5.15 16.33
CA LYS A 92 9.79 4.68 17.16
C LYS A 92 9.38 4.00 18.46
N ALA A 93 8.08 3.99 18.78
CA ALA A 93 7.56 3.50 20.05
C ALA A 93 6.99 2.08 19.98
N LYS A 94 7.17 1.35 18.88
CA LYS A 94 6.67 -0.01 18.69
C LYS A 94 7.76 -1.02 18.37
#